data_AF-A0A935FNY3-F1
#
_entry.id   AF-A0A935FNY3-F1
#
_cell.length_a   1.000
_cell.length_b   1.000
_cell.length_c   1.000
_cell.angle_alpha   90.00
_cell.angle_beta   90.00
_cell.angle_gamma   90.00
#
_symmetry.space_group_name_H-M   'P 1'
#
loop_
_entity.id
_entity.type
_entity.pdbx_description
1 polymer ?
#
loop_
_entity_poly.entity_id
_entity_poly.type
_entity_poly.pdbx_seq_one_letter_code
_entity_poly.pdbx_strand_id
1 'polypeptide(L)' 'MSKTEDLSFEAMHDNIRETADTLIISDIHLGSRVARPKAVRKLLERFEFKRLILLGDIFDDLNFTRLKKDHWNLL' A
#
# COMPACT_ATOMS: atom_id res chain seq x y z
N MET A 1 26.12 -0.36 -20.43
CA MET A 1 24.66 -0.22 -20.49
C MET A 1 24.30 1.12 -19.90
N SER A 2 23.44 1.86 -20.58
CA SER A 2 23.15 3.26 -20.22
C SER A 2 22.11 3.29 -19.09
N LYS A 3 22.23 4.25 -18.18
CA LYS A 3 21.30 4.45 -17.03
C LYS A 3 19.83 4.59 -17.45
N THR A 4 19.57 4.96 -18.70
CA THR A 4 18.24 5.06 -19.31
C THR A 4 17.64 3.69 -19.62
N GLU A 5 18.47 2.69 -19.96
CA GLU A 5 18.02 1.32 -20.24
C GLU A 5 17.64 0.60 -18.93
N ASP A 6 18.41 0.80 -17.87
CA ASP A 6 18.12 0.24 -16.53
C ASP A 6 16.77 0.79 -15.99
N LEU A 7 16.53 2.10 -16.13
CA LEU A 7 15.26 2.72 -15.73
C LEU A 7 14.05 2.18 -16.51
N SER A 8 14.23 1.85 -17.78
CA SER A 8 13.17 1.29 -18.62
C SER A 8 12.84 -0.17 -18.27
N PHE A 9 13.83 -0.94 -17.83
CA PHE A 9 13.67 -2.33 -17.42
C PHE A 9 13.03 -2.44 -16.03
N GLU A 10 13.45 -1.59 -15.08
CA GLU A 10 12.80 -1.47 -13.77
C GLU A 10 11.34 -0.99 -13.90
N ALA A 11 11.09 0.03 -14.74
CA ALA A 11 9.73 0.53 -14.98
C ALA A 11 8.81 -0.46 -15.72
N MET A 12 9.37 -1.39 -16.50
CA MET A 12 8.59 -2.47 -17.13
C MET A 12 8.07 -3.49 -16.10
N HIS A 13 8.84 -3.78 -15.05
CA HIS A 13 8.39 -4.69 -13.98
C HIS A 13 7.31 -4.05 -13.09
N ASP A 14 7.35 -2.73 -12.89
CA ASP A 14 6.33 -1.98 -12.15
C ASP A 14 4.97 -1.91 -12.88
N ASN A 15 4.92 -2.21 -14.18
CA ASN A 15 3.68 -2.16 -14.98
C ASN A 15 2.87 -3.47 -14.99
N ILE A 16 3.42 -4.57 -14.45
CA ILE A 16 2.67 -5.83 -14.34
C ILE A 16 2.05 -5.88 -12.95
N ARG A 17 0.76 -5.54 -12.88
CA ARG A 17 -0.03 -5.73 -11.67
C ARG A 17 -0.39 -7.21 -11.52
N GLU A 18 -0.20 -7.74 -10.32
CA GLU A 18 -0.72 -9.07 -9.98
C GLU A 18 -2.24 -9.02 -9.87
N THR A 19 -2.95 -10.05 -10.33
CA THR A 19 -4.41 -10.08 -10.28
C THR A 19 -4.90 -10.94 -9.12
N ALA A 20 -5.95 -10.49 -8.44
CA ALA A 20 -6.63 -11.25 -7.40
C ALA A 20 -8.14 -10.96 -7.40
N ASP A 21 -8.99 -11.96 -7.20
CA ASP A 21 -10.43 -11.69 -7.04
C ASP A 21 -10.72 -10.96 -5.71
N THR A 22 -9.97 -11.26 -4.65
CA THR A 22 -10.11 -10.60 -3.34
C THR A 22 -8.74 -10.43 -2.70
N LEU A 23 -8.43 -9.19 -2.32
CA LEU A 23 -7.28 -8.85 -1.49
C LEU A 23 -7.76 -8.67 -0.04
N ILE A 24 -7.09 -9.30 0.91
CA ILE A 24 -7.42 -9.22 2.33
C ILE A 24 -6.21 -8.66 3.08
N ILE A 25 -6.40 -7.61 3.87
CA ILE A 25 -5.35 -6.96 4.66
C ILE A 25 -5.85 -6.76 6.09
N SER A 26 -5.03 -7.07 7.09
CA SER A 26 -5.28 -6.86 8.52
C SER A 26 -4.13 -6.06 9.17
N ASP A 27 -4.34 -5.64 10.43
CA ASP A 27 -3.29 -5.16 11.34
C ASP A 27 -2.41 -4.02 10.80
N ILE A 28 -3.05 -3.04 10.13
CA ILE A 28 -2.34 -1.89 9.57
C ILE A 28 -1.88 -0.94 10.69
N HIS A 29 -2.71 -0.79 11.74
CA HIS A 29 -2.48 0.09 12.90
C HIS A 29 -2.03 1.52 12.52
N LEU A 30 -2.72 2.18 11.60
CA LEU A 30 -2.45 3.57 11.20
C LEU A 30 -2.47 4.49 12.43
N GLY A 31 -1.42 5.31 12.57
CA GLY A 31 -1.20 6.15 13.76
C GLY A 31 -0.18 5.57 14.74
N SER A 32 0.11 4.27 14.66
CA SER A 32 1.16 3.61 15.45
C SER A 32 2.57 3.98 14.98
N ARG A 33 3.56 3.88 15.89
CA ARG A 33 4.99 4.03 15.55
C ARG A 33 5.52 2.91 14.65
N VAL A 34 4.88 1.75 14.67
CA VAL A 34 5.28 0.58 13.87
C VAL A 34 4.53 0.46 12.54
N ALA A 35 3.54 1.34 12.31
CA ALA A 35 2.73 1.34 11.10
C ALA A 35 3.59 1.52 9.84
N ARG A 36 3.26 0.80 8.77
CA ARG A 36 3.98 0.84 7.49
C ARG A 36 3.08 1.29 6.32
N PRO A 37 2.50 2.51 6.38
CA PRO A 37 1.52 2.98 5.40
C PRO A 37 2.07 2.98 3.95
N LYS A 38 3.36 3.27 3.77
CA LYS A 38 4.01 3.24 2.45
C LYS A 38 4.11 1.82 1.88
N ALA A 39 4.32 0.81 2.72
CA ALA A 39 4.38 -0.58 2.28
C ALA A 39 2.99 -1.11 1.91
N VAL A 40 1.97 -0.76 2.70
CA VAL A 40 0.58 -1.09 2.38
C VAL A 40 0.16 -0.43 1.07
N ARG A 41 0.50 0.85 0.86
CA ARG A 41 0.20 1.52 -0.41
C ARG A 41 0.86 0.84 -1.61
N LYS A 42 2.16 0.50 -1.51
CA LYS A 42 2.86 -0.25 -2.58
C LYS A 42 2.23 -1.61 -2.85
N LEU A 43 1.77 -2.31 -1.81
CA LEU A 43 1.03 -3.57 -1.97
C LEU A 43 -0.27 -3.32 -2.76
N LEU A 44 -1.07 -2.32 -2.37
CA LEU A 44 -2.31 -1.98 -3.06
C LEU A 44 -2.08 -1.56 -4.52
N GLU A 45 -1.00 -0.83 -4.81
CA GLU A 45 -0.63 -0.42 -6.17
C GLU A 45 -0.16 -1.59 -7.05
N ARG A 46 0.41 -2.63 -6.42
CA ARG A 46 0.93 -3.85 -7.07
C ARG A 46 -0.18 -4.82 -7.50
N PHE A 47 -1.34 -4.78 -6.85
CA PHE A 47 -2.45 -5.69 -7.16
C PHE A 47 -3.59 -4.99 -7.89
N GLU A 48 -4.13 -5.66 -8.92
CA GLU A 48 -5.47 -5.40 -9.44
C GLU A 48 -6.44 -6.38 -8.78
N PHE A 49 -7.45 -5.86 -8.08
CA PHE A 49 -8.41 -6.69 -7.35
C PHE A 49 -9.85 -6.22 -7.49
N LYS A 50 -10.79 -7.17 -7.45
CA LYS A 50 -12.24 -6.85 -7.50
C LYS A 50 -12.81 -6.48 -6.14
N ARG A 51 -12.20 -6.96 -5.06
CA ARG A 51 -12.66 -6.74 -3.68
C ARG A 51 -11.46 -6.56 -2.75
N LEU A 52 -11.49 -5.52 -1.93
CA LEU A 52 -10.60 -5.36 -0.78
C LEU A 52 -11.39 -5.63 0.49
N ILE A 53 -10.88 -6.51 1.36
CA ILE A 53 -11.40 -6.73 2.70
C ILE A 53 -10.35 -6.25 3.71
N LEU A 54 -10.76 -5.29 4.53
CA LEU A 54 -9.95 -4.77 5.64
C LEU A 54 -10.37 -5.49 6.93
N LEU A 55 -9.57 -6.46 7.36
CA LEU A 55 -9.83 -7.26 8.55
C LEU A 55 -9.26 -6.60 9.79
N GLY A 56 -10.03 -5.68 10.38
CA GLY A 56 -9.80 -5.13 11.72
C GLY A 56 -8.51 -4.31 11.88
N ASP A 57 -8.40 -3.63 13.02
CA ASP A 57 -7.18 -2.96 13.49
C ASP A 57 -6.47 -2.08 12.44
N ILE A 58 -7.28 -1.31 11.73
CA ILE A 58 -6.82 -0.38 10.69
C ILE A 58 -6.18 0.86 11.30
N PHE A 59 -6.68 1.30 12.46
CA PHE A 59 -6.14 2.42 13.21
C PHE A 59 -5.63 1.94 14.57
N ASP A 60 -4.52 2.50 15.03
CA ASP A 60 -3.95 2.22 16.37
C ASP A 60 -4.89 2.73 17.49
N ASP A 61 -5.60 3.81 17.20
CA ASP A 61 -6.65 4.37 18.04
C ASP A 61 -7.59 5.27 17.21
N LEU A 62 -8.71 5.71 17.79
CA LEU A 62 -9.66 6.64 17.15
C LEU A 62 -9.23 8.10 17.24
N ASN A 63 -8.00 8.38 17.71
CA ASN A 63 -7.47 9.75 17.77
C ASN A 63 -6.79 10.12 16.45
N PHE A 64 -7.62 10.52 15.49
CA PHE A 64 -7.18 10.86 14.14
C PHE A 64 -6.26 12.10 14.06
N THR A 65 -6.04 12.83 15.16
CA THR A 65 -5.08 13.97 15.18
C THR A 65 -3.63 13.52 14.97
N ARG A 66 -3.33 12.22 15.13
CA ARG A 66 -2.01 11.63 14.86
C ARG A 66 -1.81 11.24 13.39
N LEU A 67 -2.85 11.32 12.55
CA LEU A 67 -2.74 10.97 11.14
C LEU A 67 -1.94 12.03 10.36
N LYS A 68 -0.85 11.60 9.73
CA LYS A 68 -0.04 12.43 8.83
C LYS A 68 -0.56 12.33 7.41
N LYS A 69 -0.15 13.25 6.52
CA LYS A 69 -0.54 13.28 5.10
C LYS A 69 -0.43 11.92 4.40
N ASP A 70 0.63 11.16 4.69
CA ASP A 70 0.83 9.82 4.11
C ASP A 70 -0.20 8.76 4.57
N HIS A 71 -0.82 8.94 5.74
CA HIS A 71 -1.91 8.07 6.21
C HIS A 71 -3.22 8.39 5.48
N TRP A 72 -3.47 9.67 5.20
CA TRP A 72 -4.63 10.10 4.41
C TRP A 72 -4.54 9.66 2.96
N ASN A 73 -3.34 9.60 2.36
CA ASN A 73 -3.17 9.08 0.99
C ASN A 73 -3.49 7.59 0.84
N LEU A 74 -3.71 6.87 1.96
CA LEU A 74 -4.12 5.47 1.96
C LEU A 74 -5.64 5.29 2.07
N LEU A 75 -6.34 6.29 2.63
CA LEU A 75 -7.81 6.32 2.76
C LEU A 75 -8.42 6.94 1.50
#